data_AF-A0A938T879-F1
#
_entry.id   AF-A0A938T879-F1
#
_cell.length_a   1.000
_cell.length_b   1.000
_cell.length_c   1.000
_cell.angle_alpha   90.00
_cell.angle_beta   90.00
_cell.angle_gamma   90.00
#
_symmetry.space_group_name_H-M   'P 1'
#
loop_
_entity.id
_entity.type
_entity.pdbx_description
1 polymer ?
#
loop_
_entity_poly.entity_id
_entity_poly.type
_entity_poly.pdbx_seq_one_letter_code
_entity_poly.pdbx_strand_id
1 'polypeptide(L)' 'MEIKTRKKIILVGDKVLVAPDSDSDRTAHGLYLPPGVKEKEKVQSGIVVNVGPGYAVPNPQYLDQEQWSTTPKEPV' A
#
# COMPACT_ATOMS: atom_id res chain seq x y z
N MET A 1 0.86 -20.26 3.91
CA MET A 1 1.34 -19.51 2.74
C MET A 1 2.59 -18.75 3.16
N GLU A 2 3.71 -18.99 2.49
CA GLU A 2 4.98 -18.34 2.82
C GLU A 2 5.23 -17.22 1.79
N ILE A 3 5.09 -15.97 2.23
CA ILE A 3 5.34 -14.81 1.38
C ILE A 3 6.86 -14.61 1.30
N LYS A 4 7.50 -15.24 0.32
CA LYS A 4 8.96 -15.15 0.12
C LYS A 4 9.35 -13.84 -0.53
N THR A 5 9.55 -12.79 0.27
CA THR A 5 10.22 -11.58 -0.20
C THR A 5 11.74 -11.86 -0.27
N ARG A 6 12.25 -12.14 -1.47
CA ARG A 6 13.68 -12.46 -1.70
C ARG A 6 14.64 -11.28 -1.49
N LYS A 7 14.12 -10.06 -1.28
CA LYS A 7 14.89 -8.82 -1.09
C LYS A 7 14.18 -7.94 -0.07
N LYS A 8 14.93 -7.22 0.78
CA LYS A 8 14.34 -6.22 1.69
C LYS A 8 13.88 -5.00 0.89
N ILE A 9 12.57 -4.81 0.78
CA ILE A 9 11.96 -3.65 0.11
C ILE A 9 11.64 -2.61 1.18
N ILE A 10 12.09 -1.36 0.97
CA ILE A 10 11.76 -0.21 1.81
C ILE A 10 10.64 0.56 1.11
N LEU A 11 9.49 0.72 1.76
CA LEU A 11 8.39 1.53 1.24
C LEU A 11 8.59 3.00 1.59
N VAL A 12 8.21 3.87 0.65
CA VAL A 12 8.32 5.33 0.77
C VAL A 12 6.97 5.94 0.42
N GLY A 13 6.53 6.93 1.21
CA GLY A 13 5.24 7.62 1.00
C GLY A 13 4.04 6.73 1.30
N ASP A 14 2.97 6.88 0.50
CA ASP A 14 1.66 6.20 0.65
C ASP A 14 1.56 4.86 -0.10
N LYS A 15 2.69 4.30 -0.53
CA LYS A 15 2.69 3.08 -1.36
C LYS A 15 2.32 1.85 -0.55
N VAL A 16 1.73 0.88 -1.23
CA VAL A 16 1.40 -0.43 -0.65
C VAL A 16 2.12 -1.52 -1.42
N LEU A 17 2.75 -2.44 -0.69
CA LEU A 17 3.38 -3.62 -1.27
C LEU A 17 2.36 -4.76 -1.24
N VAL A 18 1.97 -5.21 -2.44
CA VAL A 18 1.01 -6.29 -2.63
C VAL A 18 1.73 -7.55 -3.11
N ALA A 19 1.47 -8.68 -2.47
CA ALA A 19 1.80 -9.99 -3.01
C ALA A 19 0.65 -10.43 -3.92
N PRO A 20 0.86 -10.50 -5.25
CA PRO A 20 -0.20 -10.89 -6.17
C PRO A 20 -0.65 -12.33 -5.90
N ASP A 21 -1.94 -12.58 -6.09
CA ASP A 21 -2.48 -13.93 -6.04
C ASP A 21 -1.94 -14.77 -7.21
N SER A 22 -2.02 -16.10 -7.07
CA SER A 22 -1.58 -17.00 -8.14
C SER A 22 -2.46 -16.82 -9.38
N ASP A 23 -1.83 -16.49 -10.52
CA ASP A 23 -2.52 -16.41 -11.80
C ASP A 23 -3.20 -17.74 -12.15
N SER A 24 -4.48 -17.68 -12.53
CA SER A 24 -5.18 -18.85 -13.04
C SER A 24 -4.85 -19.08 -14.52
N ASP A 25 -4.34 -20.26 -14.86
CA ASP A 25 -4.12 -20.67 -16.26
C ASP A 25 -5.43 -21.02 -16.99
N ARG A 26 -6.54 -21.09 -16.25
CA ARG A 26 -7.86 -21.43 -16.78
C ARG A 26 -8.89 -20.36 -16.45
N THR A 27 -9.83 -20.14 -17.36
CA THR A 27 -11.03 -19.33 -17.07
C THR A 27 -11.91 -20.05 -16.04
N ALA A 28 -12.86 -19.33 -15.44
CA ALA A 28 -13.83 -19.92 -14.50
C ALA A 28 -14.61 -21.13 -15.08
N HIS A 29 -14.69 -21.24 -16.40
CA HIS A 29 -15.37 -22.31 -17.12
C HIS A 29 -14.41 -23.35 -17.72
N GLY A 30 -13.12 -23.31 -17.36
CA GLY A 30 -12.14 -24.36 -17.68
C GLY A 30 -11.40 -24.21 -19.01
N LEU A 31 -11.51 -23.07 -19.70
CA LEU A 31 -10.72 -22.81 -20.91
C LEU A 31 -9.31 -22.37 -20.55
N TYR A 32 -8.30 -22.91 -21.22
CA TYR A 32 -6.92 -22.45 -21.04
C TYR A 32 -6.72 -21.07 -21.68
N LEU A 33 -6.06 -20.18 -20.93
CA LEU A 33 -5.70 -18.86 -21.45
C LEU A 33 -4.40 -18.93 -22.26
N PRO A 34 -4.37 -18.34 -23.48
CA PRO A 34 -3.15 -18.26 -24.27
C PRO A 34 -2.13 -17.28 -23.65
N PRO A 35 -0.82 -17.47 -23.94
CA PRO A 35 0.23 -16.57 -23.46
C PRO A 35 0.01 -15.18 -24.06
N GLY A 36 -0.39 -14.22 -23.23
CA GLY A 36 -0.71 -12.84 -23.63
C GLY A 36 -2.03 -12.32 -23.09
N VAL A 37 -2.94 -13.18 -22.63
CA VAL A 37 -4.15 -12.70 -21.93
C VAL A 37 -3.84 -12.29 -20.49
N LYS A 38 -2.91 -12.99 -19.82
CA LYS A 38 -2.46 -12.67 -18.46
C LYS A 38 -1.94 -11.23 -18.32
N GLU A 39 -1.21 -10.73 -19.32
CA GLU A 39 -0.64 -9.38 -19.29
C GLU A 39 -1.66 -8.29 -19.63
N LYS A 40 -2.77 -8.65 -20.29
CA LYS A 40 -3.88 -7.74 -20.62
C LYS A 40 -4.90 -7.60 -19.50
N GLU A 41 -4.82 -8.40 -18.44
CA GLU A 41 -5.74 -8.27 -17.32
C GLU A 41 -5.47 -6.98 -16.57
N LYS A 42 -6.45 -6.06 -16.61
CA LYS A 42 -6.31 -4.70 -16.10
C LYS A 42 -6.25 -4.63 -14.56
N VAL A 43 -6.66 -5.69 -13.88
CA VAL A 43 -6.84 -5.71 -12.42
C VAL A 43 -5.95 -6.81 -11.83
N GLN A 44 -4.92 -6.40 -11.11
CA GLN A 44 -4.16 -7.31 -10.25
C GLN A 44 -4.77 -7.33 -8.85
N SER A 45 -4.95 -8.55 -8.32
CA SER A 45 -5.45 -8.79 -6.96
C SER A 45 -4.38 -9.49 -6.13
N GLY A 46 -4.45 -9.34 -4.81
CA GLY A 46 -3.48 -9.93 -3.91
C GLY A 46 -3.58 -9.42 -2.49
N ILE A 47 -2.66 -9.90 -1.66
CA ILE A 47 -2.61 -9.61 -0.23
C ILE A 47 -1.65 -8.46 0.05
N VAL A 48 -2.06 -7.52 0.90
CA VAL A 48 -1.20 -6.44 1.39
C VAL A 48 -0.18 -7.00 2.37
N VAL A 49 1.10 -6.85 2.05
CA VAL A 49 2.21 -7.37 2.87
C VAL A 49 2.84 -6.26 3.71
N ASN A 50 2.90 -5.04 3.16
CA ASN A 50 3.49 -3.90 3.85
C ASN A 50 2.91 -2.59 3.30
N VAL A 51 2.87 -1.57 4.15
CA VAL A 51 2.37 -0.23 3.82
C VAL A 51 3.46 0.80 4.07
N GLY A 52 3.49 1.82 3.23
CA GLY A 52 4.38 2.96 3.41
C GLY A 52 3.95 3.82 4.60
N PRO A 53 4.86 4.66 5.10
CA PRO A 53 4.60 5.53 6.26
C PRO A 53 3.53 6.60 6.02
N GLY A 54 3.10 6.81 4.78
CA GLY A 54 2.13 7.84 4.41
C GLY A 54 2.77 9.22 4.21
N TYR A 55 1.93 10.24 4.09
CA TYR A 55 2.36 11.63 4.01
C TYR A 55 2.48 12.23 5.41
N ALA A 56 3.44 13.14 5.57
CA ALA A 56 3.51 13.96 6.77
C ALA A 56 2.24 14.83 6.85
N VAL A 57 1.33 14.48 7.74
CA VAL A 57 0.20 15.33 8.09
C VAL A 57 0.63 16.28 9.20
N PRO A 58 0.25 17.57 9.12
CA PRO A 58 0.49 18.49 10.23
C PRO A 58 -0.22 17.94 11.47
N ASN A 59 0.48 17.90 12.60
CA ASN A 59 -0.13 17.42 13.84
C ASN A 59 -1.34 18.33 14.15
N PRO A 60 -2.56 17.77 14.28
CA PRO A 60 -3.76 18.55 14.58
C PRO A 60 -3.63 19.37 15.87
N GLN A 61 -2.75 19.00 16.81
CA GLN A 61 -2.48 19.81 17.99
C GLN A 61 -1.78 21.15 17.70
N TYR A 62 -1.11 21.32 16.55
CA TYR A 62 -0.57 22.62 16.14
C TYR A 62 -1.63 23.52 15.49
N LEU A 63 -2.80 22.97 15.11
CA LEU A 63 -3.95 23.75 14.64
C LEU A 63 -4.74 24.37 15.80
N ASP A 64 -4.64 23.80 17.01
CA ASP A 64 -5.28 24.31 18.23
C ASP A 64 -4.55 25.51 18.85
N GLN A 65 -3.36 25.89 18.35
CA GLN A 65 -2.71 27.12 18.81
C GLN A 65 -3.33 28.29 18.07
N GLU A 66 -4.44 28.82 18.60
CA GLU A 66 -5.08 29.98 17.99
C GLU A 66 -4.04 31.12 17.85
N GLN A 67 -4.01 31.75 16.68
CA GLN A 67 -2.97 32.69 16.24
C GLN A 67 -2.78 33.92 17.15
N TRP A 68 -3.69 34.13 18.11
CA TRP A 68 -3.67 35.21 19.09
C TRP A 68 -3.23 34.75 20.50
N SER A 69 -3.06 33.44 20.73
CA SER A 69 -2.73 32.86 22.03
C SER A 69 -1.22 32.98 22.31
N THR A 70 -0.88 33.75 23.35
CA THR A 70 0.50 34.10 23.74
C THR A 70 1.13 33.14 24.75
N THR A 71 0.49 32.01 25.05
CA THR A 71 1.01 31.06 26.04
C THR A 71 1.79 29.94 25.34
N PRO A 72 3.12 29.84 25.51
CA PRO A 72 3.89 28.71 25.02
C PRO A 72 3.47 27.46 25.83
N LYS A 73 2.90 26.46 25.16
CA LYS A 73 2.73 25.14 25.78
C LYS A 73 4.06 24.39 25.67
N GLU A 74 4.67 24.11 26.81
CA GLU A 74 5.88 23.29 26.93
C GLU A 74 5.61 21.86 26.41
N PRO A 75 6.52 21.30 25.60
CA PRO A 75 6.37 19.93 25.11
C PRO A 75 6.67 18.92 26.23
N VAL A 76 5.81 17.92 26.36
CA VAL A 76 6.04 16.69 27.14
C VAL A 76 6.53 15.59 26.21
#